data_AF-A0AA50DZ04-F1
#
_entry.id   AF-A0AA50DZ04-F1
#
_cell.length_a   1.000
_cell.length_b   1.000
_cell.length_c   1.000
_cell.angle_alpha   90.00
_cell.angle_beta   90.00
_cell.angle_gamma   90.00
#
_symmetry.space_group_name_H-M   'P 1'
#
loop_
_entity.id
_entity.type
_entity.pdbx_description
1 polymer ?
#
loop_
_entity_poly.entity_id
_entity_poly.type
_entity_poly.pdbx_seq_one_letter_code
_entity_poly.pdbx_strand_id
1 'polypeptide(L)'
;MRFFILNRITFSGTVESGGYSQQAFEKRFTDSSIVRLKDLGRMLTNTIITNLDYQQLIDAPGEGVFIFLDPPYLSATKSKLYGKNGDLHTSFDHQRFAKAMESCSHKWLITYDDSDEIRKLFSFAQIIEWDLQYGMNNYKQEKASKGKELMIKNY
;
A
#
# COMPACT_ATOMS: atom_id res chain seq x y z
N MET A 1 -17.40 -2.03 -14.05
CA MET A 1 -17.81 -0.63 -14.31
C MET A 1 -18.30 0.10 -13.05
N ARG A 2 -19.22 -0.47 -12.25
CA ARG A 2 -19.76 0.16 -11.02
C ARG A 2 -18.69 0.65 -10.03
N PHE A 3 -17.68 -0.17 -9.72
CA PHE A 3 -16.61 0.21 -8.78
C PHE A 3 -15.84 1.46 -9.23
N PHE A 4 -15.47 1.53 -10.51
CA PHE A 4 -14.76 2.68 -11.07
C PHE A 4 -15.59 3.96 -10.92
N ILE A 5 -16.87 3.93 -11.29
CA ILE A 5 -17.75 5.09 -11.16
C ILE A 5 -17.82 5.54 -9.70
N LEU A 6 -18.08 4.61 -8.76
CA LEU A 6 -18.12 4.93 -7.33
C LEU A 6 -16.81 5.55 -6.83
N ASN A 7 -15.64 5.00 -7.22
CA ASN A 7 -14.33 5.55 -6.84
C ASN A 7 -14.09 6.98 -7.38
N ARG A 8 -14.71 7.35 -8.51
CA ARG A 8 -14.57 8.70 -9.06
C ARG A 8 -15.58 9.69 -8.46
N ILE A 9 -16.72 9.24 -7.95
CA ILE A 9 -17.78 10.14 -7.45
C ILE A 9 -17.88 10.26 -5.92
N THR A 10 -17.18 9.43 -5.15
CA THR A 10 -17.16 9.54 -3.69
C THR A 10 -16.01 10.40 -3.17
N PHE A 11 -16.17 10.97 -1.97
CA PHE A 11 -15.10 11.72 -1.30
C PHE A 11 -13.80 10.92 -1.21
N SER A 12 -12.70 11.51 -1.69
CA SER A 12 -11.37 10.88 -1.76
C SER A 12 -11.31 9.53 -2.51
N GLY A 13 -12.40 9.12 -3.18
CA GLY A 13 -12.51 7.83 -3.86
C GLY A 13 -12.59 6.62 -2.92
N THR A 14 -13.05 6.80 -1.69
CA THR A 14 -13.09 5.74 -0.67
C THR A 14 -14.24 4.74 -0.83
N VAL A 15 -14.97 4.77 -1.97
CA VAL A 15 -16.05 3.85 -2.40
C VAL A 15 -17.05 3.46 -1.30
N GLU A 16 -16.67 2.53 -0.43
CA GLU A 16 -17.49 1.98 0.66
C GLU A 16 -17.49 2.83 1.93
N SER A 17 -16.50 3.70 2.11
CA SER A 17 -16.33 4.51 3.32
C SER A 17 -16.63 6.01 3.10
N GLY A 18 -16.99 6.41 1.88
CA GLY A 18 -17.21 7.80 1.50
C GLY A 18 -18.55 8.04 0.83
N GLY A 19 -19.24 9.10 1.21
CA GLY A 19 -20.48 9.53 0.56
C GLY A 19 -20.25 10.10 -0.85
N TYR A 20 -21.35 10.25 -1.60
CA TYR A 20 -21.35 10.97 -2.87
C TYR A 20 -20.83 12.41 -2.71
N SER A 21 -20.05 12.87 -3.69
CA SER A 21 -19.57 14.24 -3.77
C SER A 21 -19.77 14.78 -5.19
N GLN A 22 -20.62 15.81 -5.32
CA GLN A 22 -20.83 16.51 -6.59
C GLN A 22 -19.50 17.00 -7.19
N GLN A 23 -18.64 17.57 -6.34
CA GLN A 23 -17.33 18.04 -6.77
C GLN A 23 -16.42 16.90 -7.26
N ALA A 24 -16.47 15.72 -6.62
CA ALA A 24 -15.72 14.56 -7.07
C ALA A 24 -16.23 14.08 -8.43
N PHE A 25 -17.56 14.00 -8.61
CA PHE A 25 -18.15 13.66 -9.90
C PHE A 25 -17.65 14.59 -11.01
N GLU A 26 -17.77 15.90 -10.82
CA GLU A 26 -17.39 16.90 -11.84
C GLU A 26 -15.88 16.91 -12.15
N LYS A 27 -15.01 16.69 -11.15
CA LYS A 27 -13.56 16.86 -11.31
C LYS A 27 -12.78 15.56 -11.48
N ARG A 28 -13.32 14.42 -11.05
CA ARG A 28 -12.64 13.12 -11.11
C ARG A 28 -13.28 12.18 -12.12
N PHE A 29 -14.60 12.20 -12.32
CA PHE A 29 -15.23 11.36 -13.35
C PHE A 29 -15.23 12.06 -14.72
N THR A 30 -14.05 12.15 -15.32
CA THR A 30 -13.81 12.87 -16.58
C THR A 30 -13.50 11.89 -17.72
N ASP A 31 -13.67 12.31 -18.98
CA ASP A 31 -13.27 11.53 -20.15
C ASP A 31 -11.79 11.13 -20.11
N SER A 32 -10.92 12.06 -19.66
CA SER A 32 -9.50 11.78 -19.48
C SER A 32 -9.22 10.66 -18.47
N SER A 33 -10.06 10.50 -17.45
CA SER A 33 -9.96 9.38 -16.50
C SER A 33 -10.39 8.04 -17.11
N ILE A 34 -11.36 8.06 -18.02
CA ILE A 34 -11.82 6.88 -18.76
C ILE A 34 -10.76 6.43 -19.76
N VAL A 35 -10.17 7.37 -20.52
CA VAL A 35 -9.07 7.08 -21.45
C VAL A 35 -7.88 6.49 -20.71
N ARG A 36 -7.48 7.08 -19.57
CA ARG A 36 -6.39 6.55 -18.75
C ARG A 36 -6.65 5.11 -18.28
N LEU A 37 -7.87 4.79 -17.87
CA LEU A 37 -8.23 3.41 -17.49
C LEU A 37 -8.11 2.45 -18.68
N LYS A 38 -8.53 2.88 -19.87
CA LYS A 38 -8.39 2.08 -21.09
C LYS A 38 -6.93 1.80 -21.43
N ASP A 39 -6.06 2.80 -21.29
CA ASP A 39 -4.63 2.65 -21.59
C ASP A 39 -3.89 1.80 -20.54
N LEU A 40 -4.30 1.87 -19.26
CA LEU A 40 -3.78 1.01 -18.19
C LEU A 40 -3.95 -0.48 -18.51
N GLY A 41 -5.06 -0.86 -19.17
CA GLY A 41 -5.29 -2.25 -19.58
C GLY A 41 -4.17 -2.83 -20.45
N ARG A 42 -3.51 -1.99 -21.25
CA ARG A 42 -2.36 -2.41 -22.08
C ARG A 42 -1.11 -2.63 -21.24
N MET A 43 -0.91 -1.82 -20.19
CA MET A 43 0.25 -1.94 -19.30
C MET A 43 0.18 -3.19 -18.41
N LEU A 44 -1.03 -3.68 -18.13
CA LEU A 44 -1.26 -4.90 -17.35
C LEU A 44 -1.25 -6.18 -18.22
N THR A 45 -0.76 -6.10 -19.47
CA THR A 45 -0.56 -7.28 -20.30
C THR A 45 0.40 -8.25 -19.61
N ASN A 46 0.08 -9.55 -19.59
CA ASN A 46 0.82 -10.59 -18.88
C ASN A 46 0.89 -10.40 -17.35
N THR A 47 -0.03 -9.62 -16.77
CA THR A 47 -0.18 -9.51 -15.31
C THR A 47 -1.26 -10.44 -14.81
N ILE A 48 -0.97 -11.21 -13.76
CA ILE A 48 -1.95 -12.01 -13.04
C ILE A 48 -2.37 -11.20 -11.81
N ILE A 49 -3.65 -10.85 -11.72
CA ILE A 49 -4.22 -10.16 -10.57
C ILE A 49 -4.87 -11.21 -9.67
N THR A 50 -4.42 -11.28 -8.43
CA THR A 50 -4.95 -12.20 -7.42
C THR A 50 -5.61 -11.45 -6.27
N ASN A 51 -6.50 -12.12 -5.55
CA ASN A 51 -7.03 -11.67 -4.27
C ASN A 51 -6.88 -12.82 -3.28
N LEU A 52 -5.64 -13.03 -2.84
CA LEU A 52 -5.20 -14.15 -2.01
C LEU A 52 -4.47 -13.61 -0.79
N ASP A 53 -4.29 -14.47 0.22
CA ASP A 53 -3.34 -14.20 1.29
C ASP A 53 -1.91 -14.10 0.71
N TYR A 54 -1.15 -13.09 1.17
CA TYR A 54 0.17 -12.79 0.63
C TYR A 54 1.13 -13.99 0.70
N GLN A 55 0.96 -14.89 1.66
CA GLN A 55 1.80 -16.06 1.86
C GLN A 55 1.82 -16.95 0.61
N GLN A 56 0.69 -17.05 -0.10
CA GLN A 56 0.61 -17.87 -1.31
C GLN A 56 1.52 -17.36 -2.43
N LEU A 57 1.77 -16.04 -2.48
CA LEU A 57 2.70 -15.45 -3.45
C LEU A 57 4.15 -15.52 -2.99
N ILE A 58 4.40 -15.39 -1.68
CA ILE A 58 5.73 -15.51 -1.09
C ILE A 58 6.27 -16.94 -1.26
N ASP A 59 5.42 -17.95 -1.05
CA ASP A 59 5.79 -19.37 -1.10
C ASP A 59 5.78 -19.93 -2.53
N ALA A 60 5.31 -19.15 -3.51
CA ALA A 60 5.25 -19.59 -4.89
C ALA A 60 6.68 -19.87 -5.42
N PRO A 61 6.91 -21.02 -6.06
CA PRO A 61 8.22 -21.33 -6.62
C PRO A 61 8.53 -20.42 -7.81
N GLY A 62 9.81 -20.12 -8.00
CA GLY A 62 10.30 -19.35 -9.14
C GLY A 62 11.79 -19.08 -9.06
N GLU A 63 12.44 -18.86 -10.20
CA GLU A 63 13.84 -18.46 -10.28
C GLU A 63 13.95 -16.97 -10.62
N GLY A 64 14.88 -16.27 -9.98
CA GLY A 64 15.11 -14.85 -10.25
C GLY A 64 13.94 -13.93 -9.87
N VAL A 65 13.07 -14.37 -8.96
CA VAL A 65 11.92 -13.58 -8.51
C VAL A 65 12.37 -12.45 -7.60
N PHE A 66 11.81 -11.27 -7.84
CA PHE A 66 11.90 -10.11 -6.96
C PHE A 66 10.51 -9.74 -6.46
N ILE A 67 10.38 -9.53 -5.16
CA ILE A 67 9.11 -9.20 -4.51
C ILE A 67 9.21 -7.80 -3.90
N PHE A 68 8.31 -6.91 -4.29
CA PHE A 68 8.10 -5.64 -3.63
C PHE A 68 6.87 -5.75 -2.72
N LEU A 69 7.01 -5.39 -1.44
CA LEU A 69 5.95 -5.48 -0.45
C LEU A 69 5.70 -4.12 0.24
N ASP A 70 4.43 -3.75 0.29
CA ASP A 70 3.94 -2.54 0.97
C ASP A 70 2.77 -2.93 1.90
N PRO A 71 3.06 -3.60 3.03
CA PRO A 71 2.03 -4.07 3.96
C PRO A 71 1.36 -2.90 4.71
N PRO A 72 0.24 -3.14 5.41
CA PRO A 72 -0.31 -2.15 6.33
C PRO A 72 0.74 -1.66 7.36
N TYR A 73 0.95 -0.36 7.47
CA TYR A 73 1.91 0.22 8.42
C TYR A 73 1.42 0.12 9.85
N LEU A 74 2.33 -0.13 10.80
CA LEU A 74 1.99 -0.34 12.20
C LEU A 74 1.38 0.93 12.85
N SER A 75 2.01 2.08 12.62
CA SER A 75 1.55 3.38 13.13
C SER A 75 0.28 3.93 12.47
N ALA A 76 -0.13 3.38 11.32
CA ALA A 76 -1.33 3.79 10.59
C ALA A 76 -2.64 3.18 11.16
N THR A 77 -2.56 2.51 12.32
CA THR A 77 -3.72 1.98 13.06
C THR A 77 -4.80 3.02 13.38
N LYS A 78 -4.49 4.33 13.38
CA LYS A 78 -5.48 5.41 13.53
C LYS A 78 -6.28 5.71 12.26
N SER A 79 -5.74 5.43 11.07
CA SER A 79 -6.35 5.82 9.79
C SER A 79 -7.17 4.71 9.12
N LYS A 80 -7.10 3.44 9.60
CA LYS A 80 -8.01 2.33 9.23
C LYS A 80 -8.26 2.23 7.72
N LEU A 81 -7.19 2.29 6.94
CA LEU A 81 -7.25 2.53 5.49
C LEU A 81 -7.61 1.31 4.64
N TYR A 82 -7.41 0.10 5.18
CA TYR A 82 -7.56 -1.14 4.43
C TYR A 82 -8.72 -2.00 4.93
N GLY A 83 -9.49 -2.55 3.98
CA GLY A 83 -10.65 -3.37 4.25
C GLY A 83 -11.93 -2.57 4.56
N LYS A 84 -12.97 -3.26 5.01
CA LYS A 84 -14.26 -2.64 5.35
C LYS A 84 -14.19 -2.14 6.79
N ASN A 85 -14.23 -0.81 6.95
CA ASN A 85 -14.03 -0.16 8.25
C ASN A 85 -12.65 -0.39 8.90
N GLY A 86 -11.62 -0.70 8.10
CA GLY A 86 -10.24 -0.86 8.58
C GLY A 86 -9.88 -2.24 9.14
N ASP A 87 -10.76 -3.23 8.98
CA ASP A 87 -10.61 -4.57 9.54
C ASP A 87 -9.29 -5.24 9.12
N LEU A 88 -8.98 -5.24 7.82
CA LEU A 88 -7.75 -5.81 7.27
C LEU A 88 -6.49 -5.09 7.75
N HIS A 89 -6.60 -3.81 8.10
CA HIS A 89 -5.48 -3.06 8.69
C HIS A 89 -5.25 -3.49 10.14
N THR A 90 -6.32 -3.62 10.93
CA THR A 90 -6.24 -3.99 12.35
C THR A 90 -5.94 -5.47 12.60
N SER A 91 -6.26 -6.34 11.63
CA SER A 91 -6.05 -7.78 11.72
C SER A 91 -4.73 -8.25 11.11
N PHE A 92 -3.90 -7.33 10.60
CA PHE A 92 -2.64 -7.72 9.97
C PHE A 92 -1.63 -8.16 11.03
N ASP A 93 -1.18 -9.41 10.94
CA ASP A 93 -0.19 -9.97 11.85
C ASP A 93 1.23 -9.68 11.34
N HIS A 94 1.82 -8.61 11.87
CA HIS A 94 3.19 -8.18 11.55
C HIS A 94 4.25 -9.21 11.92
N GLN A 95 4.01 -10.00 12.97
CA GLN A 95 4.95 -11.03 13.41
C GLN A 95 4.93 -12.23 12.49
N ARG A 96 3.73 -12.67 12.05
CA ARG A 96 3.58 -13.70 11.01
C ARG A 96 4.25 -13.25 9.72
N PHE A 97 4.04 -12.00 9.33
CA PHE A 97 4.64 -11.44 8.12
C PHE A 97 6.17 -11.44 8.19
N ALA A 98 6.76 -10.94 9.27
CA ALA A 98 8.22 -10.95 9.44
C ALA A 98 8.82 -12.36 9.37
N LYS A 99 8.18 -13.36 10.01
CA LYS A 99 8.61 -14.77 9.93
C LYS A 99 8.52 -15.35 8.51
N ALA A 100 7.49 -14.98 7.76
CA ALA A 100 7.36 -15.38 6.36
C ALA A 100 8.50 -14.79 5.52
N MET A 101 8.85 -13.53 5.76
CA MET A 101 9.95 -12.87 5.04
C MET A 101 11.33 -13.41 5.42
N GLU A 102 11.53 -13.82 6.67
CA GLU A 102 12.75 -14.50 7.14
C GLU A 102 12.96 -15.84 6.43
N SER A 103 11.88 -16.55 6.13
CA SER A 103 11.91 -17.86 5.46
C SER A 103 11.85 -17.77 3.93
N CYS A 104 11.65 -16.58 3.36
CA CYS A 104 11.47 -16.39 1.92
C CYS A 104 12.81 -16.54 1.18
N SER A 105 12.84 -17.42 0.17
CA SER A 105 14.03 -17.67 -0.66
C SER A 105 14.26 -16.62 -1.75
N HIS A 106 13.23 -15.84 -2.09
CA HIS A 106 13.28 -14.82 -3.13
C HIS A 106 13.95 -13.54 -2.64
N LYS A 107 14.41 -12.70 -3.57
CA LYS A 107 14.85 -11.34 -3.20
C LYS A 107 13.63 -10.48 -2.94
N TRP A 108 13.68 -9.67 -1.89
CA TRP A 108 12.56 -8.80 -1.56
C TRP A 108 12.99 -7.44 -1.04
N LEU A 109 12.10 -6.47 -1.23
CA LEU A 109 12.16 -5.10 -0.70
C LEU A 109 10.82 -4.75 -0.07
N ILE A 110 10.86 -4.27 1.17
CA ILE A 110 9.69 -3.86 1.95
C ILE A 110 9.78 -2.37 2.26
N THR A 111 8.68 -1.65 2.11
CA THR A 111 8.48 -0.30 2.65
C THR A 111 7.67 -0.36 3.94
N TYR A 112 8.09 0.38 4.96
CA TYR A 112 7.47 0.33 6.28
C TYR A 112 7.59 1.67 7.03
N ASP A 113 6.74 1.90 8.04
CA ASP A 113 6.96 2.97 9.01
C ASP A 113 8.14 2.68 9.96
N ASP A 114 8.91 3.72 10.29
CA ASP A 114 10.03 3.61 11.22
C ASP A 114 9.54 3.54 12.68
N SER A 115 9.61 2.34 13.26
CA SER A 115 9.34 2.10 14.67
C SER A 115 10.27 1.04 15.26
N ASP A 116 10.48 1.10 16.57
CA ASP A 116 11.32 0.13 17.29
C ASP A 116 10.81 -1.31 17.14
N GLU A 117 9.48 -1.49 17.07
CA GLU A 117 8.85 -2.80 16.88
C GLU A 117 9.21 -3.39 15.52
N ILE A 118 9.10 -2.61 14.45
CA ILE A 118 9.42 -3.04 13.09
C ILE A 118 10.92 -3.31 12.94
N ARG A 119 11.78 -2.44 13.50
CA ARG A 119 13.22 -2.68 13.52
C ARG A 119 13.59 -3.99 14.22
N LYS A 120 12.90 -4.31 15.32
CA LYS A 120 13.09 -5.56 16.05
C LYS A 120 12.63 -6.77 15.23
N LEU A 121 11.43 -6.70 14.65
CA LEU A 121 10.85 -7.76 13.84
C LEU A 121 11.72 -8.12 12.64
N PHE A 122 12.33 -7.13 11.99
CA PHE A 122 13.16 -7.30 10.80
C PHE A 122 14.66 -7.23 11.08
N SER A 123 15.09 -7.47 12.33
CA SER A 123 16.50 -7.41 12.72
C SER A 123 17.43 -8.41 11.99
N PHE A 124 16.85 -9.40 11.30
CA PHE A 124 17.55 -10.36 10.46
C PHE A 124 17.86 -9.83 9.04
N ALA A 125 17.37 -8.65 8.67
CA ALA A 125 17.48 -8.08 7.33
C ALA A 125 18.25 -6.74 7.32
N GLN A 126 18.62 -6.27 6.13
CA GLN A 126 19.21 -4.93 5.99
C GLN A 126 18.10 -3.87 6.07
N ILE A 127 18.24 -2.95 7.03
CA ILE A 127 17.31 -1.82 7.23
C ILE A 127 18.00 -0.53 6.79
N ILE A 128 17.31 0.25 5.95
CA ILE A 128 17.75 1.56 5.45
C ILE A 128 16.72 2.60 5.84
N GLU A 129 17.16 3.68 6.48
CA GLU A 129 16.29 4.80 6.83
C GLU A 129 16.03 5.69 5.62
N TRP A 130 14.78 6.11 5.46
CA TRP A 130 14.33 6.98 4.39
C TRP A 130 13.42 8.09 4.94
N ASP A 131 13.87 9.34 4.81
CA ASP A 131 13.12 10.52 5.25
C ASP A 131 12.22 11.02 4.09
N LEU A 132 10.90 10.94 4.26
CA LEU A 132 9.93 11.54 3.33
C LEU A 132 9.38 12.86 3.89
N GLN A 133 9.59 13.93 3.12
CA GLN A 133 8.89 15.19 3.35
C GLN A 133 7.52 15.12 2.70
N TYR A 134 6.50 14.70 3.46
CA TYR A 134 5.12 14.65 2.99
C TYR A 134 4.59 16.05 2.66
N GLY A 135 4.51 16.38 1.37
CA GLY A 135 4.06 17.69 0.87
C GLY A 135 2.54 17.94 0.94
N MET A 136 1.74 16.94 1.31
CA MET A 136 0.26 17.04 1.27
C MET A 136 -0.38 17.79 2.46
N ASN A 137 0.36 18.08 3.55
CA ASN A 137 -0.15 18.85 4.70
C ASN A 137 0.08 20.38 4.59
N ASN A 138 0.56 20.86 3.45
CA ASN A 138 1.22 22.17 3.36
C ASN A 138 0.34 23.39 3.06
N TYR A 139 -0.97 23.39 3.29
CA TYR A 139 -1.72 24.66 3.13
C TYR A 139 -1.78 25.52 4.40
N LYS A 140 -1.48 25.00 5.61
CA LYS A 140 -1.65 25.76 6.87
C LYS A 140 -0.65 25.50 8.02
N GLN A 141 0.39 24.69 7.86
CA GLN A 141 1.35 24.42 8.95
C GLN A 141 2.80 24.66 8.51
N GLU A 142 3.56 25.44 9.31
CA GLU A 142 4.96 25.82 9.03
C GLU A 142 5.96 24.64 9.10
N LYS A 143 5.55 23.49 9.65
CA LYS A 143 6.37 22.27 9.71
C LYS A 143 5.50 21.05 9.41
N ALA A 144 5.73 20.43 8.24
CA ALA A 144 5.25 19.07 8.00
C ALA A 144 6.04 18.12 8.92
N SER A 145 5.35 17.26 9.66
CA SER A 145 5.99 16.14 10.36
C SER A 145 6.71 15.27 9.33
N LYS A 146 8.03 15.10 9.47
CA LYS A 146 8.80 14.16 8.64
C LYS A 146 8.23 12.77 8.87
N GLY A 147 7.72 12.14 7.81
CA GLY A 147 7.43 10.71 7.85
C GLY A 147 8.76 9.99 7.78
N LYS A 148 9.09 9.23 8.82
CA LYS A 148 10.25 8.35 8.80
C LYS A 148 9.79 6.99 8.28
N GLU A 149 10.34 6.57 7.17
CA GLU A 149 10.07 5.27 6.57
C GLU A 149 11.34 4.43 6.55
N LEU A 150 11.17 3.12 6.50
CA LEU A 150 12.23 2.15 6.37
C LEU A 150 12.10 1.43 5.02
N MET A 151 13.24 1.26 4.35
CA MET A 151 13.41 0.28 3.29
C MET A 151 14.14 -0.93 3.86
N ILE A 152 13.49 -2.10 3.83
CA ILE A 152 14.01 -3.34 4.42
C ILE A 152 14.24 -4.36 3.30
N LYS A 153 15.41 -5.02 3.24
CA LYS A 153 15.75 -5.98 2.17
C LYS A 153 16.66 -7.12 2.63
N ASN A 154 16.64 -8.25 1.91
CA ASN A 154 17.45 -9.46 2.18
C ASN A 154 18.65 -9.69 1.24
N TYR A 155 19.09 -8.67 0.50
CA TYR A 155 20.19 -8.74 -0.47
C TYR A 155 21.08 -7.50 -0.44
#